data_AF-A0A936I658-F1
#
_entry.id   AF-A0A936I658-F1
#
_cell.length_a   1.000
_cell.length_b   1.000
_cell.length_c   1.000
_cell.angle_alpha   90.00
_cell.angle_beta   90.00
_cell.angle_gamma   90.00
#
_symmetry.space_group_name_H-M   'P 1'
#
loop_
_entity.id
_entity.type
_entity.pdbx_description
1 polymer ?
#
loop_
_entity_poly.entity_id
_entity_poly.type
_entity_poly.pdbx_seq_one_letter_code
_entity_poly.pdbx_strand_id
1 'polypeptide(L)'
;MRHTIRYTAQGQTGLIFDLTTILPLGLVLNELIANSFKRTPCRGRDGGAISLTVRRAAEGAFDLLCAGSGVGIPQDEMEAEKEIIRSGYH
;
A
#
# COMPACT_ATOMS: atom_id res chain seq x y z
N MET A 1 25.50 -5.89 -7.43
CA MET A 1 25.00 -5.56 -6.06
C MET A 1 23.60 -6.14 -5.92
N ARG A 2 23.31 -6.88 -4.84
CA ARG A 2 21.93 -7.31 -4.53
C ARG A 2 21.30 -6.22 -3.67
N HIS A 3 20.18 -5.64 -4.12
CA HIS A 3 19.40 -4.72 -3.30
C HIS A 3 18.56 -5.53 -2.31
N THR A 4 18.67 -5.24 -1.01
CA THR A 4 17.89 -5.91 0.03
C THR A 4 16.74 -5.02 0.47
N ILE A 5 15.53 -5.58 0.52
CA ILE A 5 14.33 -4.89 1.02
C ILE A 5 13.85 -5.61 2.28
N ARG A 6 13.67 -4.85 3.36
CA ARG A 6 13.04 -5.32 4.58
C ARG A 6 11.53 -5.16 4.46
N TYR A 7 10.80 -6.26 4.52
CA TYR A 7 9.34 -6.26 4.52
C TYR A 7 8.81 -6.66 5.89
N THR A 8 7.81 -5.92 6.38
CA THR A 8 7.10 -6.23 7.63
C THR A 8 5.61 -6.16 7.38
N ALA A 9 4.87 -7.15 7.87
CA ALA A 9 3.41 -7.19 7.81
C ALA A 9 2.87 -7.49 9.20
N GLN A 10 1.91 -6.69 9.65
CA GLN A 10 1.28 -6.82 10.96
C GLN A 10 -0.23 -6.70 10.81
N GLY A 11 -0.95 -7.64 11.43
CA GLY A 11 -2.39 -7.58 11.56
C GLY A 11 -2.78 -7.54 13.03
N GLN A 12 -3.81 -6.77 13.37
CA GLN A 12 -4.44 -6.91 14.67
C GLN A 12 -4.99 -8.33 14.85
N THR A 13 -4.74 -8.95 16.00
CA THR A 13 -5.25 -10.30 16.30
C THR A 13 -6.78 -10.32 16.32
N GLY A 14 -7.39 -11.36 15.74
CA GLY A 14 -8.85 -11.55 15.75
C GLY A 14 -9.61 -10.76 14.68
N LEU A 15 -8.92 -10.19 13.69
CA LEU A 15 -9.59 -9.62 12.51
C LEU A 15 -10.28 -10.73 11.71
N ILE A 16 -11.55 -10.50 11.39
CA ILE A 16 -12.37 -11.38 10.57
C ILE A 16 -12.89 -10.56 9.40
N PHE A 17 -12.75 -11.09 8.20
CA PHE A 17 -13.24 -10.49 6.96
C PHE A 17 -14.21 -11.48 6.32
N ASP A 18 -15.38 -11.00 5.91
CA ASP A 18 -16.26 -11.76 5.04
C ASP A 18 -15.71 -11.79 3.60
N LEU A 19 -16.31 -12.62 2.74
CA LEU A 19 -15.91 -12.76 1.34
C LEU A 19 -16.04 -11.44 0.56
N THR A 20 -17.07 -10.65 0.87
CA THR A 20 -17.31 -9.35 0.26
C THR A 20 -16.24 -8.32 0.58
N THR A 21 -15.49 -8.51 1.69
CA THR A 21 -14.40 -7.63 2.10
C THR A 21 -13.03 -8.19 1.71
N ILE A 22 -12.77 -9.47 1.95
CA ILE A 22 -11.42 -10.05 1.79
C ILE A 22 -11.00 -10.17 0.32
N LEU A 23 -11.94 -10.44 -0.59
CA LEU A 23 -11.65 -10.57 -2.02
C LEU A 23 -11.16 -9.25 -2.63
N PRO A 24 -11.92 -8.13 -2.55
CA PRO A 24 -11.42 -6.85 -3.06
C PRO A 24 -10.18 -6.37 -2.28
N LEU A 25 -10.12 -6.60 -0.97
CA LEU A 25 -8.94 -6.24 -0.17
C LEU A 25 -7.68 -6.97 -0.65
N GLY A 26 -7.77 -8.26 -0.97
CA GLY A 26 -6.65 -9.05 -1.49
C GLY A 26 -6.09 -8.49 -2.81
N LEU A 27 -6.96 -8.01 -3.70
CA LEU A 27 -6.55 -7.35 -4.95
C LEU A 27 -5.83 -6.03 -4.68
N VAL A 28 -6.40 -5.19 -3.81
CA VAL A 28 -5.78 -3.90 -3.42
C VAL A 28 -4.41 -4.15 -2.77
N LEU A 29 -4.31 -5.15 -1.90
CA LEU A 29 -3.05 -5.54 -1.26
C LEU A 29 -2.00 -5.97 -2.28
N ASN A 30 -2.37 -6.77 -3.28
CA ASN A 30 -1.45 -7.21 -4.33
C ASN A 30 -0.81 -6.02 -5.05
N GLU A 31 -1.63 -5.05 -5.44
CA GLU A 31 -1.15 -3.86 -6.15
C GLU A 31 -0.33 -2.93 -5.26
N LEU A 32 -0.76 -2.69 -4.01
CA LEU A 32 -0.02 -1.85 -3.07
C LEU A 32 1.36 -2.44 -2.75
N ILE A 33 1.44 -3.75 -2.52
CA ILE A 33 2.69 -4.45 -2.24
C ILE A 33 3.60 -4.41 -3.48
N ALA A 34 3.07 -4.76 -4.65
CA ALA A 34 3.83 -4.74 -5.90
C ALA A 34 4.38 -3.33 -6.21
N ASN A 35 3.55 -2.29 -6.07
CA ASN A 35 3.95 -0.91 -6.32
C ASN A 35 4.98 -0.42 -5.29
N SER A 36 4.84 -0.80 -4.03
CA SER A 36 5.82 -0.48 -3.00
C SER A 36 7.18 -1.10 -3.30
N PHE A 37 7.23 -2.37 -3.74
CA PHE A 37 8.48 -3.02 -4.14
C PHE A 37 9.13 -2.39 -5.37
N LYS A 38 8.35 -1.91 -6.33
CA LYS A 38 8.89 -1.21 -7.52
C LYS A 38 9.53 0.14 -7.17
N ARG A 39 8.92 0.90 -6.25
CA ARG A 39 9.32 2.28 -5.92
C ARG A 39 10.32 2.39 -4.76
N THR A 40 10.52 1.31 -3.99
CA THR A 40 11.44 1.28 -2.83
C THR A 40 12.93 1.30 -3.19
N PRO A 41 13.41 0.57 -4.22
CA PRO A 41 14.82 0.62 -4.63
C PRO A 41 15.23 2.03 -5.08
N CYS A 42 16.13 2.67 -4.34
CA CYS A 42 16.70 3.97 -4.67
C CYS A 42 18.15 3.80 -5.17
N ARG A 43 18.49 4.38 -6.32
CA ARG A 43 19.88 4.41 -6.80
C ARG A 43 20.76 5.07 -5.73
N GLY A 44 21.78 4.38 -5.25
CA GLY A 44 22.69 4.87 -4.21
C GLY A 44 22.28 4.59 -2.76
N ARG A 45 21.19 3.84 -2.51
CA ARG A 45 20.91 3.26 -1.18
C ARG A 45 21.02 1.74 -1.23
N ASP A 46 21.71 1.17 -0.24
CA ASP A 46 21.92 -0.28 -0.11
C ASP A 46 20.68 -1.06 0.37
N GLY A 47 19.54 -0.38 0.58
CA GLY A 47 18.28 -1.05 0.91
C GLY A 47 17.09 -0.12 1.08
N GLY A 48 15.97 -0.71 1.48
CA GLY A 48 14.73 -0.01 1.80
C GLY A 48 13.82 -0.84 2.69
N ALA A 49 12.78 -0.22 3.22
CA ALA A 49 11.80 -0.84 4.09
C ALA A 49 10.38 -0.64 3.56
N ILE A 50 9.57 -1.67 3.69
CA ILE A 50 8.14 -1.65 3.41
C ILE A 50 7.42 -2.20 4.65
N SER A 51 6.40 -1.49 5.11
CA SER A 51 5.53 -1.91 6.21
C SER A 51 4.08 -1.94 5.77
N LEU A 52 3.40 -3.02 6.11
CA LEU A 52 1.96 -3.20 5.94
C LEU A 52 1.32 -3.41 7.31
N THR A 53 0.28 -2.64 7.62
CA THR A 53 -0.49 -2.80 8.84
C THR A 53 -1.98 -2.83 8.55
N VAL A 54 -2.68 -3.81 9.10
CA VAL A 54 -4.14 -3.88 9.07
C VAL A 54 -4.67 -3.88 10.49
N ARG A 55 -5.59 -2.97 10.79
CA ARG A 55 -6.23 -2.86 12.11
C ARG A 55 -7.71 -2.54 11.97
N ARG A 56 -8.49 -2.86 13.01
CA ARG A 56 -9.89 -2.47 13.08
C ARG A 56 -10.00 -0.96 13.25
N ALA A 57 -10.93 -0.35 12.53
CA ALA A 57 -11.26 1.07 12.65
C ALA A 57 -12.61 1.22 13.38
N ALA A 58 -13.43 2.19 12.97
CA ALA A 58 -14.81 2.30 13.40
C ALA A 58 -15.62 1.03 13.05
N GLU A 59 -16.85 0.95 13.57
CA GLU A 59 -17.69 -0.24 13.40
C GLU A 59 -17.88 -0.61 11.92
N GLY A 60 -17.50 -1.84 11.56
CA GLY A 60 -17.57 -2.34 10.18
C GLY A 60 -16.42 -1.89 9.25
N ALA A 61 -15.42 -1.16 9.75
CA ALA A 61 -14.32 -0.64 8.95
C ALA A 61 -12.94 -1.14 9.41
N PHE A 62 -11.97 -1.05 8.50
CA PHE A 62 -10.58 -1.41 8.73
C PHE A 62 -9.66 -0.34 8.17
N ASP A 63 -8.58 -0.04 8.89
CA ASP A 63 -7.47 0.74 8.36
C ASP A 63 -6.47 -0.21 7.72
N LEU A 64 -6.12 0.08 6.47
CA LEU A 64 -4.98 -0.50 5.78
C LEU A 64 -3.90 0.57 5.61
N LEU A 65 -2.77 0.41 6.28
CA LEU A 65 -1.62 1.29 6.13
C LEU A 65 -0.51 0.57 5.39
N CYS A 66 -0.08 1.12 4.26
CA CYS A 66 1.11 0.70 3.53
C CYS A 66 2.09 1.86 3.48
N ALA A 67 3.32 1.66 3.96
CA ALA A 67 4.38 2.65 3.92
C ALA A 67 5.65 2.06 3.32
N GLY A 68 6.35 2.84 2.52
CA GLY A 68 7.63 2.49 1.92
C GLY A 68 8.65 3.61 2.11
N SER A 69 9.93 3.24 2.23
CA SER A 69 11.04 4.20 2.33
C SER A 69 11.60 4.62 0.96
N GLY A 70 10.81 4.43 -0.10
CA GLY A 70 11.18 4.72 -1.49
C GLY A 70 11.14 6.21 -1.81
N VAL A 71 11.26 6.54 -3.10
CA VAL A 71 11.26 7.93 -3.59
C VAL A 71 9.92 8.67 -3.41
N GLY A 72 8.87 7.96 -2.98
CA GLY A 72 7.52 8.49 -2.86
C GLY A 72 6.79 8.55 -4.20
N ILE A 73 5.66 9.25 -4.21
CA ILE A 73 4.90 9.58 -5.43
C ILE A 73 5.12 11.08 -5.68
N PRO A 74 5.66 11.47 -6.86
CA PRO A 74 5.76 12.87 -7.25
C PRO A 74 4.41 13.61 -7.17
N GLN A 75 4.43 14.89 -6.83
CA GLN A 75 3.22 15.67 -6.58
C GLN A 75 2.34 15.80 -7.84
N ASP A 76 2.96 15.92 -9.00
CA ASP A 76 2.33 15.95 -10.32
C ASP A 76 1.65 14.62 -10.69
N GLU A 77 2.26 13.48 -10.37
CA GLU A 77 1.60 12.16 -10.48
C GLU A 77 0.35 12.08 -9.57
N MET A 78 0.45 12.62 -8.34
CA MET A 78 -0.68 12.66 -7.39
C MET A 78 -1.83 13.57 -7.83
N GLU A 79 -1.55 14.65 -8.55
CA GLU A 79 -2.57 15.60 -9.02
C GLU A 79 -3.31 15.06 -10.25
N ALA A 80 -2.59 14.43 -11.18
CA ALA A 80 -3.18 13.79 -12.36
C ALA A 80 -4.15 12.64 -11.98
N GLU A 81 -3.82 11.82 -10.99
CA GLU A 81 -4.72 10.75 -10.52
C GLU A 81 -6.01 11.29 -9.87
N LYS A 82 -5.92 12.41 -9.15
CA LYS A 82 -7.10 13.05 -8.53
C LYS A 82 -8.07 13.60 -9.57
N GLU A 83 -7.57 14.07 -10.70
CA GLU A 83 -8.39 14.61 -11.79
C GLU A 83 -9.11 13.50 -12.56
N ILE A 84 -8.45 12.37 -12.78
CA ILE A 84 -9.06 11.18 -13.40
C ILE A 84 -10.22 10.65 -12.53
N ILE A 85 -10.01 10.51 -11.21
CA ILE A 85 -11.06 10.04 -10.28
C ILE A 85 -12.26 11.01 -10.25
N ARG A 86 -12.03 12.32 -10.39
CA ARG A 86 -13.12 13.32 -10.46
C ARG A 86 -13.86 13.30 -11.79
N SER A 87 -13.20 12.99 -12.90
CA SER A 87 -13.83 12.96 -14.24
C SER A 87 -14.62 11.69 -14.54
N GLY A 88 -14.37 10.59 -13.80
CA GLY A 88 -15.06 9.31 -13.95
C GLY A 88 -16.43 9.23 -13.24
N TYR A 89 -16.87 10.29 -12.57
CA TYR A 89 -18.20 10.45 -11.99
C TYR A 89 -19.04 11.42 -12.83
N HIS A 90 -19.26 11.09 -14.10
CA HIS A 90 -20.32 11.68 -14.94
C HIS A 90 -21.02 10.58 -15.73
#